data_AF-A0AAW9I943-F1
#
_entry.id   AF-A0AAW9I943-F1
#
_cell.length_a   1.000
_cell.length_b   1.000
_cell.length_c   1.000
_cell.angle_alpha   90.00
_cell.angle_beta   90.00
_cell.angle_gamma   90.00
#
_symmetry.space_group_name_H-M   'P 1'
#
loop_
_entity.id
_entity.type
_entity.pdbx_description
1 polymer ?
#
loop_
_entity_poly.entity_id
_entity_poly.type
_entity_poly.pdbx_seq_one_letter_code
_entity_poly.pdbx_strand_id
1 'polypeptide(L)' 'MIITNNNKVYEKYKSDYKIYYKECSFKEILFYVRDRVHEGHILLTHPLSSSIKPNETPYKS' A
#
# COMPACT_ATOMS: atom_id res chain seq x y z
N MET A 1 -9.10 -4.99 -4.01
CA MET A 1 -7.72 -5.54 -4.01
C MET A 1 -6.88 -4.66 -3.11
N ILE A 2 -6.15 -5.24 -2.16
CA ILE A 2 -5.28 -4.50 -1.25
C ILE A 2 -3.86 -4.54 -1.82
N ILE A 3 -3.20 -3.40 -1.96
CA ILE A 3 -1.79 -3.33 -2.35
C ILE A 3 -0.99 -2.93 -1.10
N THR A 4 -0.02 -3.74 -0.70
CA THR A 4 0.75 -3.49 0.53
C THR A 4 2.18 -4.01 0.42
N ASN A 5 3.14 -3.27 0.98
CA ASN A 5 4.50 -3.73 1.21
C ASN A 5 4.71 -4.19 2.66
N ASN A 6 3.65 -4.23 3.46
CA ASN A 6 3.69 -4.61 4.86
C ASN A 6 3.28 -6.08 5.05
N ASN A 7 4.22 -6.91 5.52
CA ASN A 7 3.98 -8.34 5.76
C ASN A 7 2.86 -8.62 6.79
N LYS A 8 2.66 -7.73 7.77
CA LYS A 8 1.64 -7.91 8.82
C LYS A 8 0.24 -7.77 8.25
N VAL A 9 0.08 -6.85 7.29
CA VAL A 9 -1.19 -6.65 6.57
C VAL A 9 -1.46 -7.84 5.65
N TYR A 10 -0.42 -8.34 4.97
CA TYR A 10 -0.54 -9.53 4.14
C TYR A 10 -1.00 -10.74 4.97
N GLU A 11 -0.28 -11.09 6.04
CA GLU A 11 -0.61 -12.24 6.88
C GLU A 11 -2.00 -12.14 7.53
N LYS A 12 -2.40 -10.94 7.95
CA LYS A 12 -3.70 -10.71 8.58
C LYS A 12 -4.88 -10.85 7.62
N TYR A 13 -4.76 -10.35 6.40
CA TYR A 13 -5.92 -10.21 5.49
C TYR A 13 -5.87 -11.15 4.28
N LYS A 14 -4.80 -11.95 4.10
CA LYS A 14 -4.65 -12.85 2.94
C LYS A 14 -5.79 -13.85 2.76
N SER A 15 -6.48 -14.20 3.85
CA SER A 15 -7.59 -15.16 3.83
C SER A 15 -8.90 -14.53 3.33
N ASP A 16 -9.11 -13.24 3.58
CA ASP A 16 -10.41 -12.59 3.36
C ASP A 16 -10.41 -11.70 2.10
N TYR A 17 -9.24 -11.21 1.68
CA TYR A 17 -9.12 -10.26 0.58
C TYR A 17 -8.04 -10.67 -0.41
N LYS A 18 -8.23 -10.29 -1.68
CA LYS A 18 -7.18 -10.38 -2.70
C LYS A 18 -6.12 -9.31 -2.43
N ILE A 19 -4.95 -9.74 -1.96
CA ILE A 19 -3.81 -8.87 -1.62
C ILE A 19 -2.70 -9.03 -2.66
N TYR A 20 -2.22 -7.91 -3.17
CA TYR A 20 -0.95 -7.81 -3.88
C TYR A 20 0.12 -7.37 -2.88
N TYR A 21 0.93 -8.33 -2.44
CA TYR A 21 2.10 -8.06 -1.61
C TYR A 21 3.34 -7.96 -2.48
N LYS A 22 4.11 -6.89 -2.29
CA LYS A 22 5.42 -6.72 -2.91
C LYS A 22 6.37 -6.07 -1.91
N GLU A 23 7.45 -6.77 -1.60
CA GLU A 23 8.54 -6.22 -0.81
C GLU A 23 9.29 -5.21 -1.69
N CYS A 24 9.00 -3.93 -1.48
CA CYS A 24 9.57 -2.82 -2.24
C CYS A 24 9.54 -1.55 -1.40
N SER A 25 10.32 -0.55 -1.84
CA SER A 25 10.36 0.75 -1.19
C SER A 25 9.01 1.46 -1.28
N PHE A 26 8.77 2.41 -0.37
CA PHE A 26 7.54 3.22 -0.37
C PHE A 26 7.32 3.93 -1.72
N LYS A 27 8.38 4.41 -2.36
CA LYS A 27 8.29 5.09 -3.66
C LYS A 27 7.86 4.14 -4.78
N GLU A 28 8.39 2.92 -4.78
CA GLU A 28 8.06 1.91 -5.80
C GLU A 28 6.61 1.42 -5.69
N ILE A 29 6.09 1.24 -4.47
CA ILE A 29 4.70 0.85 -4.30
C ILE A 29 3.74 1.96 -4.74
N LEU A 30 4.10 3.23 -4.52
CA LEU A 30 3.33 4.37 -5.02
C LEU A 30 3.34 4.43 -6.55
N PHE A 31 4.47 4.18 -7.20
CA PHE A 31 4.51 4.11 -8.67
C PHE A 31 3.63 2.98 -9.20
N TYR A 32 3.68 1.81 -8.58
CA TYR A 32 2.82 0.69 -8.96
C TYR A 32 1.32 1.01 -8.80
N VAL A 33 0.94 1.64 -7.69
CA VAL A 33 -0.45 2.05 -7.45
C VAL A 33 -0.88 3.12 -8.47
N ARG A 34 -0.01 4.09 -8.77
CA ARG A 34 -0.26 5.12 -9.79
C ARG A 34 -0.51 4.49 -11.16
N ASP A 35 0.36 3.57 -11.58
CA ASP A 35 0.23 2.92 -12.89
C ASP A 35 -1.10 2.15 -12.98
N ARG A 36 -1.55 1.52 -11.88
CA ARG A 36 -2.87 0.88 -11.81
C ARG A 36 -4.02 1.86 -11.94
N VAL A 37 -3.91 3.03 -11.33
CA VAL A 37 -4.91 4.09 -11.48
C VAL A 37 -4.98 4.56 -12.94
N HIS A 38 -3.83 4.71 -13.60
CA HIS A 38 -3.78 5.05 -15.03
C HIS A 38 -4.37 3.95 -15.93
N GLU A 39 -4.27 2.68 -15.54
CA GLU A 39 -4.94 1.55 -16.20
C GLU A 39 -6.47 1.52 -15.98
N GLY A 40 -7.03 2.48 -15.23
CA GLY A 40 -8.47 2.59 -14.98
C GLY A 40 -8.94 2.04 -13.63
N HIS A 41 -8.02 1.68 -12.73
CA HIS A 41 -8.40 1.26 -11.38
C HIS A 41 -8.78 2.46 -10.51
N ILE A 42 -9.82 2.30 -9.69
CA ILE A 42 -10.27 3.34 -8.75
C ILE A 42 -9.58 3.12 -7.40
N LEU A 43 -8.87 4.15 -6.92
CA LEU A 43 -8.29 4.16 -5.58
C LEU A 43 -9.38 4.45 -4.55
N LEU A 44 -9.79 3.43 -3.78
CA LEU A 44 -10.89 3.53 -2.81
C LEU A 44 -10.46 4.19 -1.50
N THR A 45 -9.28 3.84 -0.99
CA THR A 45 -8.74 4.37 0.26
C THR A 45 -7.23 4.25 0.25
N HIS A 46 -6.56 5.26 0.76
CA HIS A 46 -5.16 5.21 1.14
C HIS A 46 -5.12 5.33 2.66
N PRO A 47 -4.23 4.60 3.36
CA PRO A 47 -3.97 4.84 4.78
C PRO A 47 -3.29 6.20 4.95
N LEU A 48 -4.05 7.28 4.79
CA LEU A 48 -3.69 8.60 5.26
C LEU A 48 -3.81 8.55 6.78
N SER A 49 -2.70 8.27 7.44
CA SER A 49 -2.60 8.52 8.87
C SER A 49 -2.60 10.04 9.04
N SER A 50 -3.73 10.59 9.48
CA SER A 50 -3.82 11.98 9.91
C SER A 50 -2.69 12.25 10.92
N SER A 51 -1.86 13.24 10.61
CA SER A 51 -0.66 13.66 11.39
C SER A 51 0.62 12.84 11.16
N ILE A 52 0.91 12.47 9.91
CA ILE A 52 2.25 12.07 9.49
C ILE A 52 2.80 13.13 8.52
N LYS A 53 3.99 13.69 8.81
CA LYS A 53 4.64 14.63 7.89
C LYS A 53 4.83 13.96 6.53
N PRO A 54 4.75 14.69 5.39
CA PRO A 54 4.79 14.10 4.04
C PRO A 54 6.00 13.21 3.67
N ASN A 55 6.97 13.00 4.57
CA ASN A 55 8.19 12.20 4.37
C ASN A 55 8.53 11.27 5.55
N GLU A 56 7.66 11.12 6.56
CA GLU A 56 7.91 10.17 7.66
C GLU A 56 7.03 8.95 7.47
N THR A 57 7.61 7.75 7.43
CA THR A 57 6.84 6.51 7.58
C THR A 57 6.96 6.04 9.03
N PRO A 58 5.88 5.56 9.66
CA PRO A 58 5.95 5.00 11.02
C PRO A 58 6.61 3.60 11.04
N TYR A 59 7.04 3.08 9.89
CA TYR A 59 7.96 1.96 9.83
C TYR A 59 9.37 2.44 10.12
N LYS A 60 9.73 2.46 11.41
CA LYS A 60 11.09 2.15 11.81
C LYS A 60 11.34 0.68 11.48
N SER A 61 12.46 0.38 10.81
CA SER A 61 12.99 -0.97 10.65
C SER A 61 12.99 -1.74 11.96
#